data_AF-A0A6I8VX88-F1
#
_entry.id   AF-A0A6I8VX88-F1
#
_cell.length_a   1.000
_cell.length_b   1.000
_cell.length_c   1.000
_cell.angle_alpha   90.00
_cell.angle_beta   90.00
_cell.angle_gamma   90.00
#
_symmetry.space_group_name_H-M   'P 1'
#
loop_
_entity.id
_entity.type
_entity.pdbx_description
1 polymer ?
#
loop_
_entity_poly.entity_id
_entity_poly.type
_entity_poly.pdbx_seq_one_letter_code
_entity_poly.pdbx_strand_id
1 'polypeptide(L)'
;MSAAKNEMYYSLLEWFKTLNLNAPHADAESLADGVAVAQALNQFAPESFTDSWLAKIKASAVGINWRLRMSNLKKVTQSLYDYYSEVLNYTLSDFVKPDVQRIAEKCDLVELERLLQLVLGCAVNCAKKQSYITEIMCLEEELQANIMRALQELESSRNAAEGGIVTSLSRSSISGMLDGKVLQEERDAMAQKCFETEKKMLLLIDEKTNLQQELQRVQKEFARLEHSSTVIGDDGVSLGPVQTGSVRYNELRRQLDLLKEELLQSEGAREDLKLKAQQQETDLLHMQMRIDELLVGISKFKYILSLL
;
A
#
# COMPACT_ATOMS: atom_id res chain seq x y z
N MET A 1 -15.25 41.68 -34.75
CA MET A 1 -13.79 41.41 -34.68
C MET A 1 -13.22 41.47 -33.25
N SER A 2 -14.03 41.49 -32.18
CA SER A 2 -13.53 41.61 -30.79
C SER A 2 -13.33 40.27 -30.06
N ALA A 3 -13.99 39.19 -30.49
CA ALA A 3 -13.98 37.92 -29.75
C ALA A 3 -12.63 37.17 -29.85
N ALA A 4 -11.96 37.22 -31.01
CA ALA A 4 -10.67 36.57 -31.22
C ALA A 4 -9.50 37.22 -30.46
N LYS A 5 -9.66 38.46 -29.96
CA LYS A 5 -8.55 39.23 -29.35
C LYS A 5 -8.19 38.80 -27.94
N ASN A 6 -9.08 38.08 -27.25
CA ASN A 6 -8.92 37.67 -25.85
C ASN A 6 -9.19 36.16 -25.67
N GLU A 7 -9.07 35.36 -26.73
CA GLU A 7 -9.32 33.92 -26.68
C GLU A 7 -8.44 33.23 -25.62
N MET A 8 -7.16 33.60 -25.59
CA MET A 8 -6.20 33.07 -24.63
C MET A 8 -6.58 33.43 -23.19
N TYR A 9 -6.95 34.68 -22.91
CA TYR A 9 -7.51 35.08 -21.61
C TYR A 9 -8.66 34.16 -21.17
N TYR A 10 -9.64 33.90 -22.04
CA TYR A 10 -10.79 33.07 -21.68
C TYR A 10 -10.39 31.62 -21.44
N SER A 11 -9.45 31.07 -22.21
CA SER A 11 -8.89 29.74 -21.94
C SER A 11 -8.19 29.69 -20.58
N LEU A 12 -7.30 30.63 -20.28
CA LEU A 12 -6.61 30.68 -19.00
C LEU A 12 -7.57 30.90 -17.82
N LEU A 13 -8.64 31.69 -18.02
CA LEU A 13 -9.70 31.86 -17.04
C LEU A 13 -10.44 30.54 -16.80
N GLU A 14 -10.76 29.79 -17.86
CA GLU A 14 -11.48 28.52 -17.73
C GLU A 14 -10.65 27.47 -16.98
N TRP A 15 -9.34 27.42 -17.24
CA TRP A 15 -8.40 26.67 -16.40
C TRP A 15 -8.41 27.18 -14.95
N PHE A 16 -8.32 28.48 -14.73
CA PHE A 16 -8.24 29.04 -13.38
C PHE A 16 -9.50 28.74 -12.54
N LYS A 17 -10.68 28.62 -13.16
CA LYS A 17 -11.94 28.23 -12.51
C LYS A 17 -11.97 26.81 -11.97
N THR A 18 -11.07 25.93 -12.41
CA THR A 18 -11.01 24.57 -11.87
C THR A 18 -10.37 24.52 -10.49
N LEU A 19 -9.70 25.62 -10.08
CA LEU A 19 -9.06 25.74 -8.78
C LEU A 19 -10.11 25.87 -7.67
N ASN A 20 -9.92 25.10 -6.60
CA ASN A 20 -10.80 25.15 -5.43
C ASN A 20 -10.43 26.31 -4.48
N LEU A 21 -10.86 27.52 -4.83
CA LEU A 21 -10.55 28.77 -4.10
C LEU A 21 -11.77 29.30 -3.35
N ASN A 22 -11.53 29.95 -2.19
CA ASN A 22 -12.58 30.59 -1.40
C ASN A 22 -13.03 31.93 -1.98
N ALA A 23 -12.11 32.66 -2.63
CA ALA A 23 -12.41 33.95 -3.25
C ALA A 23 -13.16 33.75 -4.59
N PRO A 24 -14.08 34.66 -4.95
CA PRO A 24 -14.72 34.65 -6.27
C PRO A 24 -13.68 34.74 -7.40
N HIS A 25 -13.83 33.93 -8.45
CA HIS A 25 -12.87 33.86 -9.56
C HIS A 25 -13.51 33.45 -10.90
N ALA A 26 -14.79 33.79 -11.08
CA ALA A 26 -15.57 33.41 -12.26
C ALA A 26 -15.33 34.33 -13.48
N ASP A 27 -14.85 35.56 -13.26
CA ASP A 27 -14.70 36.59 -14.29
C ASP A 27 -13.54 37.56 -14.01
N ALA A 28 -13.30 38.48 -14.95
CA ALA A 28 -12.22 39.47 -14.86
C ALA A 28 -12.32 40.38 -13.63
N GLU A 29 -13.54 40.80 -13.26
CA GLU A 29 -13.77 41.69 -12.12
C GLU A 29 -13.43 41.00 -10.80
N SER A 30 -13.76 39.71 -10.70
CA SER A 30 -13.45 38.89 -9.53
C SER A 30 -11.95 38.62 -9.36
N LEU A 31 -11.17 38.62 -10.46
CA LEU A 31 -9.72 38.47 -10.43
C LEU A 31 -8.96 39.80 -10.23
N ALA A 32 -9.56 40.92 -10.63
CA ALA A 32 -8.90 42.23 -10.68
C ALA A 32 -8.51 42.78 -9.29
N ASP A 33 -9.02 42.22 -8.18
CA ASP A 33 -8.60 42.60 -6.83
C ASP A 33 -7.38 41.84 -6.29
N GLY A 34 -6.92 40.83 -7.04
CA GLY A 34 -5.76 39.99 -6.74
C GLY A 34 -5.97 38.98 -5.61
N VAL A 35 -7.17 38.87 -5.02
CA VAL A 35 -7.41 37.99 -3.87
C VAL A 35 -7.41 36.53 -4.29
N ALA A 36 -8.18 36.17 -5.34
CA ALA A 36 -8.20 34.81 -5.86
C ALA A 36 -6.83 34.39 -6.41
N VAL A 37 -6.13 35.30 -7.09
CA VAL A 37 -4.78 35.04 -7.59
C VAL A 37 -3.82 34.76 -6.44
N ALA A 38 -3.89 35.53 -5.35
CA ALA A 38 -3.05 35.28 -4.17
C ALA A 38 -3.37 33.94 -3.49
N GLN A 39 -4.65 33.56 -3.41
CA GLN A 39 -5.05 32.24 -2.87
C GLN A 39 -4.50 31.10 -3.73
N ALA A 40 -4.58 31.21 -5.05
CA ALA A 40 -4.00 30.22 -5.96
C ALA A 40 -2.48 30.07 -5.75
N LEU A 41 -1.74 31.17 -5.64
CA LEU A 41 -0.30 31.14 -5.39
C LEU A 41 0.05 30.47 -4.05
N ASN A 42 -0.69 30.79 -2.98
CA ASN A 42 -0.58 30.11 -1.67
C ASN A 42 -0.88 28.61 -1.77
N GLN A 43 -1.87 28.20 -2.57
CA GLN A 43 -2.17 26.79 -2.82
C GLN A 43 -1.03 26.07 -3.56
N PHE A 44 -0.43 26.72 -4.56
CA PHE A 44 0.62 26.13 -5.40
C PHE A 44 1.95 25.97 -4.66
N ALA A 45 2.39 27.01 -3.97
CA ALA A 45 3.68 27.05 -3.29
C ALA A 45 3.53 27.73 -1.91
N PRO A 46 2.94 27.04 -0.92
CA PRO A 46 2.69 27.59 0.42
C PRO A 46 3.98 27.97 1.16
N GLU A 47 5.11 27.35 0.79
CA GLU A 47 6.44 27.66 1.35
C GLU A 47 6.91 29.07 0.96
N SER A 48 6.54 29.54 -0.24
CA SER A 48 6.90 30.86 -0.76
C SER A 48 5.78 31.88 -0.52
N PHE A 49 4.55 31.48 -0.78
CA PHE A 49 3.34 32.29 -0.62
C PHE A 49 2.63 31.91 0.67
N THR A 50 3.26 32.13 1.82
CA THR A 50 2.75 31.70 3.13
C THR A 50 1.42 32.34 3.52
N ASP A 51 0.73 31.76 4.51
CA ASP A 51 -0.50 32.34 5.08
C ASP A 51 -0.27 33.76 5.64
N SER A 52 0.92 34.02 6.18
CA SER A 52 1.31 35.35 6.66
C SER A 52 1.45 36.38 5.53
N TRP A 53 1.84 35.93 4.33
CA TRP A 53 1.87 36.74 3.13
C TRP A 53 0.45 36.95 2.59
N LEU A 54 -0.35 35.89 2.52
CA LEU A 54 -1.74 35.94 2.07
C LEU A 54 -2.59 36.89 2.93
N ALA A 55 -2.37 36.91 4.26
CA ALA A 55 -3.04 37.82 5.18
C ALA A 55 -2.79 39.31 4.90
N LYS A 56 -1.75 39.66 4.13
CA LYS A 56 -1.46 41.04 3.69
C LYS A 56 -2.30 41.46 2.48
N ILE A 57 -2.96 40.51 1.82
CA ILE A 57 -3.87 40.73 0.70
C ILE A 57 -5.26 40.97 1.28
N LYS A 58 -5.78 42.18 1.10
CA LYS A 58 -7.05 42.58 1.71
C LYS A 58 -8.17 42.41 0.70
N ALA A 59 -9.19 41.64 1.06
CA ALA A 59 -10.42 41.58 0.26
C ALA A 59 -11.03 42.99 0.15
N SER A 60 -11.34 43.40 -1.07
CA SER A 60 -12.14 44.60 -1.26
C SER A 60 -13.60 44.23 -1.04
N ALA A 61 -14.38 45.08 -0.36
CA ALA A 61 -15.81 45.10 -0.63
C ALA A 61 -15.97 45.36 -2.13
N VAL A 62 -16.78 44.55 -2.81
CA VAL A 62 -16.97 44.56 -4.26
C VAL A 62 -17.19 46.02 -4.74
N GLY A 63 -16.29 46.53 -5.59
CA GLY A 63 -16.66 47.51 -6.61
C GLY A 63 -16.07 48.92 -6.67
N ILE A 64 -15.21 49.44 -5.76
CA ILE A 64 -14.81 50.88 -5.90
C ILE A 64 -13.33 51.20 -5.63
N ASN A 65 -12.60 50.45 -4.80
CA ASN A 65 -11.24 50.86 -4.41
C ASN A 65 -10.15 50.28 -5.34
N TRP A 66 -10.07 50.81 -6.56
CA TRP A 66 -9.01 50.43 -7.52
C TRP A 66 -7.59 50.62 -6.94
N ARG A 67 -7.39 51.55 -6.00
CA ARG A 67 -6.09 51.71 -5.31
C ARG A 67 -5.75 50.50 -4.44
N LEU A 68 -6.75 49.92 -3.76
CA LEU A 68 -6.58 48.69 -3.00
C LEU A 68 -6.32 47.50 -3.92
N ARG A 69 -7.11 47.35 -5.01
CA ARG A 69 -6.88 46.35 -6.06
C ARG A 69 -5.44 46.42 -6.58
N MET A 70 -4.99 47.61 -6.96
CA MET A 70 -3.63 47.85 -7.43
C MET A 70 -2.59 47.52 -6.35
N SER A 71 -2.83 47.87 -5.08
CA SER A 71 -1.91 47.54 -3.99
C SER A 71 -1.78 46.04 -3.77
N ASN A 72 -2.86 45.27 -3.89
CA ASN A 72 -2.84 43.81 -3.79
C ASN A 72 -2.09 43.22 -4.99
N LEU A 73 -2.45 43.62 -6.21
CA LEU A 73 -1.81 43.14 -7.43
C LEU A 73 -0.31 43.45 -7.46
N LYS A 74 0.13 44.61 -6.95
CA LYS A 74 1.57 44.91 -6.80
C LYS A 74 2.29 43.88 -5.92
N LYS A 75 1.67 43.45 -4.80
CA LYS A 75 2.25 42.42 -3.92
C LYS A 75 2.27 41.06 -4.63
N VAL A 76 1.15 40.69 -5.26
CA VAL A 76 1.01 39.43 -6.01
C VAL A 76 2.05 39.35 -7.10
N THR A 77 2.12 40.34 -7.99
CA THR A 77 3.08 40.37 -9.09
C THR A 77 4.51 40.42 -8.58
N GLN A 78 4.83 41.21 -7.54
CA GLN A 78 6.19 41.22 -7.00
C GLN A 78 6.61 39.85 -6.48
N SER A 79 5.81 39.24 -5.60
CA SER A 79 6.14 37.93 -5.03
C SER A 79 6.16 36.81 -6.07
N LEU A 80 5.35 36.93 -7.14
CA LEU A 80 5.41 36.01 -8.26
C LEU A 80 6.76 36.11 -8.97
N TYR A 81 7.22 37.32 -9.31
CA TYR A 81 8.55 37.51 -9.89
C TYR A 81 9.68 37.04 -8.98
N ASP A 82 9.58 37.30 -7.67
CA ASP A 82 10.55 36.80 -6.69
C ASP A 82 10.58 35.26 -6.68
N TYR A 83 9.42 34.60 -6.75
CA TYR A 83 9.35 33.13 -6.86
C TYR A 83 10.03 32.61 -8.14
N TYR A 84 9.78 33.27 -9.28
CA TYR A 84 10.45 32.91 -10.53
C TYR A 84 11.98 33.05 -10.42
N SER A 85 12.48 34.18 -9.91
CA SER A 85 13.92 34.40 -9.83
C SER A 85 14.63 33.61 -8.74
N GLU A 86 14.06 33.55 -7.53
CA GLU A 86 14.74 33.01 -6.33
C GLU A 86 14.48 31.52 -6.12
N VAL A 87 13.30 31.02 -6.51
CA VAL A 87 12.92 29.62 -6.29
C VAL A 87 13.09 28.81 -7.57
N LEU A 88 12.61 29.32 -8.70
CA LEU A 88 12.70 28.62 -9.98
C LEU A 88 14.02 28.85 -10.72
N ASN A 89 14.85 29.80 -10.25
CA ASN A 89 16.05 30.27 -10.97
C ASN A 89 15.74 30.60 -12.44
N TYR A 90 14.62 31.30 -12.64
CA TYR A 90 14.03 31.59 -13.94
C TYR A 90 14.00 33.10 -14.17
N THR A 91 14.77 33.57 -15.15
CA THR A 91 14.81 35.00 -15.49
C THR A 91 13.76 35.31 -16.56
N LEU A 92 12.77 36.12 -16.20
CA LEU A 92 11.68 36.58 -17.08
C LEU A 92 12.11 37.75 -17.99
N SER A 93 13.31 37.71 -18.59
CA SER A 93 13.93 38.87 -19.25
C SER A 93 13.11 39.45 -20.39
N ASP A 94 12.51 38.60 -21.23
CA ASP A 94 11.72 39.02 -22.40
C ASP A 94 10.21 38.97 -22.16
N PHE A 95 9.76 38.59 -20.95
CA PHE A 95 8.35 38.54 -20.62
C PHE A 95 7.85 39.93 -20.22
N VAL A 96 6.83 40.43 -20.93
CA VAL A 96 6.26 41.75 -20.63
C VAL A 96 5.55 41.71 -19.28
N LYS A 97 6.04 42.50 -18.33
CA LYS A 97 5.46 42.58 -16.98
C LYS A 97 4.00 43.04 -17.02
N PRO A 98 3.06 42.34 -16.34
CA PRO A 98 1.67 42.75 -16.28
C PRO A 98 1.51 44.16 -15.70
N ASP A 99 0.75 45.01 -16.39
CA ASP A 99 0.41 46.34 -15.90
C ASP A 99 -0.73 46.28 -14.88
N VAL A 100 -0.34 46.13 -13.62
CA VAL A 100 -1.25 46.03 -12.48
C VAL A 100 -2.16 47.25 -12.29
N GLN A 101 -1.79 48.43 -12.81
CA GLN A 101 -2.65 49.61 -12.75
C GLN A 101 -3.80 49.46 -13.74
N ARG A 102 -3.51 49.04 -14.98
CA ARG A 102 -4.55 48.79 -15.99
C ARG A 102 -5.50 47.67 -15.59
N ILE A 103 -5.01 46.61 -14.94
CA ILE A 103 -5.87 45.58 -14.34
C ILE A 103 -6.78 46.20 -13.27
N ALA A 104 -6.21 46.91 -12.31
CA ALA A 104 -6.96 47.43 -11.17
C ALA A 104 -8.02 48.50 -11.53
N GLU A 105 -7.71 49.38 -12.48
CA GLU A 105 -8.56 50.51 -12.87
C GLU A 105 -9.57 50.16 -13.96
N LYS A 106 -9.18 49.32 -14.92
CA LYS A 106 -9.95 49.10 -16.16
C LYS A 106 -10.33 47.63 -16.39
N CYS A 107 -9.90 46.72 -15.53
CA CYS A 107 -10.05 45.27 -15.73
C CYS A 107 -9.55 44.85 -17.12
N ASP A 108 -8.38 45.35 -17.50
CA ASP A 108 -7.74 45.09 -18.80
C ASP A 108 -7.46 43.58 -18.95
N LEU A 109 -8.17 42.93 -19.89
CA LEU A 109 -8.10 41.49 -20.11
C LEU A 109 -6.73 41.04 -20.61
N VAL A 110 -6.03 41.87 -21.38
CA VAL A 110 -4.70 41.54 -21.92
C VAL A 110 -3.68 41.49 -20.79
N GLU A 111 -3.79 42.40 -19.82
CA GLU A 111 -2.88 42.41 -18.67
C GLU A 111 -3.24 41.32 -17.66
N LEU A 112 -4.52 40.99 -17.50
CA LEU A 112 -4.96 39.82 -16.73
C LEU A 112 -4.48 38.51 -17.35
N GLU A 113 -4.53 38.38 -18.68
CA GLU A 113 -4.01 37.22 -19.41
C GLU A 113 -2.54 36.97 -19.06
N ARG A 114 -1.70 38.02 -19.15
CA ARG A 114 -0.28 37.94 -18.79
C ARG A 114 -0.06 37.54 -17.33
N LEU A 115 -0.89 38.06 -16.43
CA LEU A 115 -0.83 37.67 -15.01
C LEU A 115 -1.19 36.19 -14.85
N LEU A 116 -2.27 35.73 -15.47
CA LEU A 116 -2.70 34.33 -15.42
C LEU A 116 -1.68 33.38 -16.06
N GLN A 117 -1.00 33.79 -17.12
CA GLN A 117 0.08 33.02 -17.75
C GLN A 117 1.26 32.80 -16.79
N LEU A 118 1.65 33.82 -16.02
CA LEU A 118 2.66 33.67 -14.95
C LEU A 118 2.15 32.77 -13.80
N VAL A 119 0.86 32.87 -13.47
CA VAL A 119 0.26 32.03 -12.41
C VAL A 119 0.20 30.56 -12.84
N LEU A 120 -0.14 30.29 -14.10
CA LEU A 120 -0.08 28.97 -14.72
C LEU A 120 1.34 28.41 -14.73
N GLY A 121 2.32 29.22 -15.13
CA GLY A 121 3.73 28.82 -15.09
C GLY A 121 4.21 28.50 -13.67
N CYS A 122 3.71 29.20 -12.65
CA CYS A 122 3.95 28.85 -11.25
C CYS A 122 3.33 27.49 -10.88
N ALA A 123 2.09 27.23 -11.28
CA ALA A 123 1.39 25.96 -11.00
C ALA A 123 2.14 24.74 -11.56
N VAL A 124 2.61 24.81 -12.81
CA VAL A 124 3.31 23.68 -13.46
C VAL A 124 4.79 23.54 -13.06
N ASN A 125 5.33 24.49 -12.31
CA ASN A 125 6.70 24.44 -11.77
C ASN A 125 6.77 24.33 -10.24
N CYS A 126 5.64 24.25 -9.55
CA CYS A 126 5.60 24.09 -8.09
C CYS A 126 5.95 22.65 -7.63
N ALA A 127 6.07 22.45 -6.32
CA ALA A 127 6.37 21.14 -5.74
C ALA A 127 5.31 20.08 -6.10
N LYS A 128 4.03 20.47 -6.20
CA LYS A 128 2.90 19.61 -6.57
C LYS A 128 2.56 19.64 -8.07
N LYS A 129 3.50 20.07 -8.92
CA LYS A 129 3.28 20.25 -10.37
C LYS A 129 2.58 19.07 -11.07
N GLN A 130 2.89 17.82 -10.68
CA GLN A 130 2.28 16.65 -11.29
C GLN A 130 0.76 16.62 -11.14
N SER A 131 0.22 17.03 -9.98
CA SER A 131 -1.24 17.11 -9.77
C SER A 131 -1.89 18.09 -10.74
N TYR A 132 -1.34 19.30 -10.84
CA TYR A 132 -1.86 20.35 -11.72
C TYR A 132 -1.72 20.00 -13.19
N ILE A 133 -0.61 19.34 -13.58
CA ILE A 133 -0.41 18.85 -14.94
C ILE A 133 -1.46 17.78 -15.28
N THR A 134 -1.70 16.81 -14.39
CA THR A 134 -2.73 15.78 -14.59
C THR A 134 -4.12 16.39 -14.69
N GLU A 135 -4.45 17.38 -13.86
CA GLU A 135 -5.73 18.09 -13.94
C GLU A 135 -5.88 18.83 -15.28
N ILE A 136 -4.82 19.48 -15.77
CA ILE A 136 -4.80 20.11 -17.09
C ILE A 136 -5.06 19.08 -18.20
N MET A 137 -4.48 17.88 -18.10
CA MET A 137 -4.68 16.79 -19.07
C MET A 137 -6.11 16.21 -19.08
N CYS A 138 -6.94 16.53 -18.09
CA CYS A 138 -8.35 16.15 -18.06
C CYS A 138 -9.28 17.23 -18.66
N LEU A 139 -8.74 18.38 -19.08
CA LEU A 139 -9.50 19.46 -19.70
C LEU A 139 -9.80 19.17 -21.18
N GLU A 140 -10.63 19.99 -21.80
CA GLU A 140 -10.93 19.90 -23.23
C GLU A 140 -9.68 20.13 -24.11
N GLU A 141 -9.56 19.42 -25.23
CA GLU A 141 -8.37 19.47 -26.10
C GLU A 141 -8.01 20.88 -26.58
N GLU A 142 -9.02 21.70 -26.90
CA GLU A 142 -8.82 23.09 -27.32
C GLU A 142 -8.21 23.92 -26.17
N LEU A 143 -8.71 23.74 -24.95
CA LEU A 143 -8.19 24.40 -23.76
C LEU A 143 -6.77 23.94 -23.44
N GLN A 144 -6.49 22.65 -23.54
CA GLN A 144 -5.13 22.11 -23.39
C GLN A 144 -4.15 22.72 -24.40
N ALA A 145 -4.54 22.83 -25.67
CA ALA A 145 -3.71 23.42 -26.71
C ALA A 145 -3.39 24.90 -26.44
N ASN A 146 -4.36 25.66 -25.93
CA ASN A 146 -4.16 27.07 -25.56
C ASN A 146 -3.26 27.22 -24.33
N ILE A 147 -3.45 26.40 -23.28
CA ILE A 147 -2.57 26.35 -22.10
C ILE A 147 -1.12 26.03 -22.51
N MET A 148 -0.95 25.07 -23.41
CA MET A 148 0.36 24.70 -23.95
C MET A 148 1.03 25.84 -24.69
N ARG A 149 0.28 26.57 -25.53
CA ARG A 149 0.80 27.75 -26.22
C ARG A 149 1.23 28.83 -25.23
N ALA A 150 0.42 29.09 -24.20
CA ALA A 150 0.76 30.05 -23.15
C ALA A 150 2.04 29.66 -22.38
N LEU A 151 2.24 28.37 -22.07
CA LEU A 151 3.47 27.89 -21.44
C LEU A 151 4.69 28.01 -22.37
N GLN A 152 4.54 27.70 -23.65
CA GLN A 152 5.62 27.83 -24.64
C GLN A 152 6.06 29.28 -24.85
N GLU A 153 5.10 30.21 -24.92
CA GLU A 153 5.39 31.65 -24.97
C GLU A 153 6.16 32.09 -23.72
N LEU A 154 5.74 31.64 -22.54
CA LEU A 154 6.47 31.91 -21.31
C LEU A 154 7.89 31.33 -21.36
N GLU A 155 8.08 30.09 -21.79
CA GLU A 155 9.40 29.44 -21.94
C GLU A 155 10.30 30.11 -22.97
N SER A 156 9.74 30.63 -24.06
CA SER A 156 10.50 31.35 -25.08
C SER A 156 11.20 32.58 -24.51
N SER A 157 10.58 33.24 -23.52
CA SER A 157 11.17 34.39 -22.82
C SER A 157 12.36 34.04 -21.92
N ARG A 158 12.56 32.76 -21.57
CA ARG A 158 13.72 32.26 -20.82
C ARG A 158 14.94 32.07 -21.72
N ASN A 159 14.74 31.46 -22.88
CA ASN A 159 15.85 30.94 -23.70
C ASN A 159 16.67 32.04 -24.40
N ALA A 160 16.18 33.28 -24.43
CA ALA A 160 16.91 34.40 -24.99
C ALA A 160 18.03 34.93 -24.05
N ALA A 161 17.94 34.65 -22.76
CA ALA A 161 18.89 35.16 -21.75
C ALA A 161 20.15 34.29 -21.58
N GLU A 162 20.11 33.00 -21.97
CA GLU A 162 21.23 32.07 -21.77
C GLU A 162 21.61 31.37 -23.07
N GLY A 163 22.62 31.92 -23.75
CA GLY A 163 23.32 31.24 -24.84
C GLY A 163 24.07 30.01 -24.31
N GLY A 164 23.41 28.85 -24.27
CA GLY A 164 24.05 27.54 -24.09
C GLY A 164 23.62 26.77 -22.85
N ILE A 165 23.32 25.49 -23.07
CA ILE A 165 23.04 24.41 -22.11
C ILE A 165 21.62 24.43 -21.52
N VAL A 166 20.71 23.87 -22.32
CA VAL A 166 19.36 23.44 -21.92
C VAL A 166 19.41 22.47 -20.74
N THR A 167 18.93 22.87 -19.56
CA THR A 167 18.33 21.92 -18.61
C THR A 167 17.05 21.39 -19.25
N SER A 168 17.21 20.30 -20.00
CA SER A 168 16.21 19.58 -20.80
C SER A 168 15.07 18.94 -20.01
N LEU A 169 15.06 19.07 -18.68
CA LEU A 169 14.10 18.41 -17.79
C LEU A 169 12.66 18.95 -17.96
N SER A 170 12.46 20.23 -18.26
CA SER A 170 11.11 20.79 -18.48
C SER A 170 10.60 20.55 -19.91
N ARG A 171 11.47 20.66 -20.93
CA ARG A 171 11.10 20.33 -22.31
C ARG A 171 10.74 18.86 -22.48
N SER A 172 11.42 17.91 -21.80
CA SER A 172 11.04 16.50 -21.91
C SER A 172 9.71 16.20 -21.19
N SER A 173 9.42 16.91 -20.09
CA SER A 173 8.18 16.71 -19.33
C SER A 173 6.95 17.22 -20.11
N ILE A 174 7.09 18.33 -20.82
CA ILE A 174 5.98 19.02 -21.50
C ILE A 174 5.89 18.60 -22.98
N SER A 175 7.02 18.32 -23.66
CA SER A 175 7.04 17.76 -25.01
C SER A 175 6.71 16.27 -25.03
N GLY A 176 7.04 15.51 -23.97
CA GLY A 176 6.58 14.14 -23.78
C GLY A 176 5.07 14.04 -23.51
N MET A 177 4.49 15.12 -22.97
CA MET A 177 3.05 15.30 -22.73
C MET A 177 2.20 15.41 -24.01
N LEU A 178 2.82 15.53 -25.18
CA LEU A 178 2.12 15.72 -26.47
C LEU A 178 2.48 14.68 -27.53
N ASP A 179 3.40 13.75 -27.25
CA ASP A 179 3.46 12.55 -28.07
C ASP A 179 2.29 11.67 -27.65
N GLY A 180 1.11 11.94 -28.24
CA GLY A 180 -0.13 11.25 -27.92
C GLY A 180 0.00 9.73 -28.05
N LYS A 181 1.02 9.25 -28.77
CA LYS A 181 1.42 7.84 -28.79
C LYS A 181 2.01 7.34 -27.48
N VAL A 182 2.94 8.08 -26.88
CA VAL A 182 3.55 7.74 -25.58
C VAL A 182 2.51 7.81 -24.48
N LEU A 183 1.65 8.83 -24.48
CA LEU A 183 0.56 8.92 -23.50
C LEU A 183 -0.53 7.86 -23.70
N GLN A 184 -0.85 7.50 -24.94
CA GLN A 184 -1.74 6.38 -25.22
C GLN A 184 -1.12 5.06 -24.74
N GLU A 185 0.17 4.83 -24.99
CA GLU A 185 0.90 3.66 -24.52
C GLU A 185 0.97 3.60 -22.99
N GLU A 186 1.21 4.72 -22.30
CA GLU A 186 1.20 4.79 -20.84
C GLU A 186 -0.20 4.59 -20.26
N ARG A 187 -1.24 5.16 -20.89
CA ARG A 187 -2.64 4.95 -20.51
C ARG A 187 -3.04 3.49 -20.69
N ASP A 188 -2.67 2.88 -21.81
CA ASP A 188 -2.97 1.47 -22.11
C ASP A 188 -2.18 0.54 -21.17
N ALA A 189 -0.92 0.85 -20.85
CA ALA A 189 -0.14 0.13 -19.86
C ALA A 189 -0.73 0.26 -18.44
N MET A 190 -1.21 1.44 -18.08
CA MET A 190 -1.88 1.67 -16.80
C MET A 190 -3.22 0.93 -16.72
N ALA A 191 -4.01 0.94 -17.79
CA ALA A 191 -5.24 0.17 -17.91
C ALA A 191 -4.97 -1.33 -17.79
N GLN A 192 -3.91 -1.84 -18.42
CA GLN A 192 -3.49 -3.22 -18.31
C GLN A 192 -3.07 -3.58 -16.87
N LYS A 193 -2.29 -2.72 -16.21
CA LYS A 193 -1.91 -2.91 -14.81
C LYS A 193 -3.12 -2.89 -13.87
N CYS A 194 -4.09 -2.03 -14.15
CA CYS A 194 -5.34 -1.95 -13.40
C CYS A 194 -6.12 -3.26 -13.53
N PHE A 195 -6.31 -3.75 -14.76
CA PHE A 195 -6.95 -5.03 -15.05
C PHE A 195 -6.23 -6.22 -14.38
N GLU A 196 -4.89 -6.26 -14.44
CA GLU A 196 -4.12 -7.31 -13.76
C GLU A 196 -4.27 -7.27 -12.24
N THR A 197 -4.33 -6.06 -11.67
CA THR A 197 -4.52 -5.87 -10.24
C THR A 197 -5.93 -6.27 -9.80
N GLU A 198 -6.94 -5.92 -10.58
CA GLU A 198 -8.33 -6.33 -10.36
C GLU A 198 -8.48 -7.85 -10.44
N LYS A 199 -7.83 -8.51 -11.41
CA LYS A 199 -7.77 -9.97 -11.50
C LYS A 199 -7.10 -10.59 -10.27
N LYS A 200 -5.97 -10.04 -9.80
CA LYS A 200 -5.30 -10.50 -8.57
C LYS A 200 -6.20 -10.31 -7.35
N MET A 201 -6.92 -9.20 -7.26
CA MET A 201 -7.88 -8.93 -6.20
C MET A 201 -9.00 -9.97 -6.19
N LEU A 202 -9.56 -10.31 -7.36
CA LEU A 202 -10.58 -11.36 -7.47
C LEU A 202 -10.07 -12.73 -7.00
N LEU A 203 -8.84 -13.11 -7.38
CA LEU A 203 -8.23 -14.36 -6.92
C LEU A 203 -8.03 -14.37 -5.40
N LEU A 204 -7.55 -13.26 -4.82
CA LEU A 204 -7.37 -13.12 -3.37
C LEU A 204 -8.71 -13.12 -2.62
N ILE A 205 -9.77 -12.56 -3.21
CA ILE A 205 -11.12 -12.63 -2.65
C ILE A 205 -11.59 -14.09 -2.63
N ASP A 206 -11.41 -14.84 -3.71
CA ASP A 206 -11.77 -16.26 -3.80
C ASP A 206 -11.02 -17.10 -2.77
N GLU A 207 -9.70 -16.94 -2.68
CA GLU A 207 -8.85 -17.59 -1.67
C GLU A 207 -9.28 -17.24 -0.25
N LYS A 208 -9.57 -15.96 0.03
CA LYS A 208 -10.09 -15.52 1.33
C LYS A 208 -11.41 -16.22 1.66
N THR A 209 -12.34 -16.30 0.72
CA THR A 209 -13.61 -17.02 0.94
C THR A 209 -13.39 -18.50 1.20
N ASN A 210 -12.48 -19.16 0.46
CA ASN A 210 -12.14 -20.56 0.69
C ASN A 210 -11.51 -20.78 2.07
N LEU A 211 -10.54 -19.95 2.46
CA LEU A 211 -9.91 -20.01 3.78
C LEU A 211 -10.92 -19.74 4.90
N GLN A 212 -11.85 -18.80 4.71
CA GLN A 212 -12.94 -18.56 5.66
C GLN A 212 -13.86 -19.77 5.82
N GLN A 213 -14.18 -20.48 4.73
CA GLN A 213 -14.96 -21.72 4.78
C GLN A 213 -14.21 -22.85 5.49
N GLU A 214 -12.92 -23.02 5.22
CA GLU A 214 -12.08 -23.99 5.94
C GLU A 214 -12.00 -23.68 7.43
N LEU A 215 -11.81 -22.41 7.79
CA LEU A 215 -11.75 -21.98 9.18
C LEU A 215 -13.07 -22.26 9.91
N GLN A 216 -14.22 -22.03 9.25
CA GLN A 216 -15.52 -22.41 9.79
C GLN A 216 -15.68 -23.92 9.93
N ARG A 217 -15.17 -24.71 8.97
CA ARG A 217 -15.21 -26.18 9.04
C ARG A 217 -14.39 -26.69 10.23
N VAL A 218 -13.17 -26.19 10.41
CA VAL A 218 -12.29 -26.55 11.53
C VAL A 218 -12.90 -26.11 12.86
N GLN A 219 -13.49 -24.91 12.93
CA GLN A 219 -14.20 -24.46 14.14
C GLN A 219 -15.38 -25.38 14.51
N LYS A 220 -16.16 -25.84 13.52
CA LYS A 220 -17.25 -26.81 13.75
C LYS A 220 -16.73 -28.17 14.23
N GLU A 221 -15.65 -28.67 13.61
CA GLU A 221 -15.01 -29.92 14.03
C GLU A 221 -14.42 -29.79 15.45
N PHE A 222 -13.81 -28.65 15.78
CA PHE A 222 -13.32 -28.35 17.13
C PHE A 222 -14.46 -28.36 18.15
N ALA A 223 -15.57 -27.65 17.87
CA ALA A 223 -16.74 -27.64 18.74
C ALA A 223 -17.37 -29.04 18.90
N ARG A 224 -17.36 -29.86 17.83
CA ARG A 224 -17.82 -31.26 17.89
C ARG A 224 -16.90 -32.11 18.77
N LEU A 225 -15.58 -31.94 18.67
CA LEU A 225 -14.62 -32.66 19.52
C LEU A 225 -14.68 -32.21 20.97
N GLU A 226 -14.94 -30.92 21.22
CA GLU A 226 -15.15 -30.37 22.56
C GLU A 226 -16.41 -30.99 23.21
N HIS A 227 -17.52 -31.08 22.47
CA HIS A 227 -18.74 -31.78 22.90
C HIS A 227 -18.57 -33.31 22.93
N SER A 228 -17.75 -33.89 22.05
CA SER A 228 -17.40 -35.31 22.12
C SER A 228 -16.47 -35.60 23.29
N SER A 229 -15.78 -34.61 23.85
CA SER A 229 -15.00 -34.75 25.08
C SER A 229 -15.88 -34.74 26.33
N THR A 230 -17.12 -34.24 26.25
CA THR A 230 -18.14 -34.40 27.28
C THR A 230 -18.88 -35.73 27.14
N VAL A 231 -18.13 -36.84 27.01
CA VAL A 231 -18.71 -38.18 27.15
C VAL A 231 -19.23 -38.27 28.58
N ILE A 232 -20.56 -38.28 28.71
CA ILE A 232 -21.25 -38.59 29.95
C ILE A 232 -20.94 -40.06 30.24
N GLY A 233 -20.35 -40.35 31.39
CA GLY A 233 -20.10 -41.72 31.84
C GLY A 233 -21.41 -42.48 32.03
N ASP A 234 -21.33 -43.80 32.12
CA ASP A 234 -22.48 -44.70 32.38
C ASP A 234 -23.22 -44.37 33.71
N ASP A 235 -22.59 -43.56 34.58
CA ASP A 235 -23.10 -43.02 35.84
C ASP A 235 -23.79 -41.65 35.71
N GLY A 236 -23.89 -41.08 34.51
CA GLY A 236 -24.52 -39.78 34.27
C GLY A 236 -23.65 -38.57 34.60
N VAL A 237 -22.37 -38.77 34.95
CA VAL A 237 -21.45 -37.67 35.29
C VAL A 237 -20.66 -37.24 34.06
N SER A 238 -20.66 -35.94 33.77
CA SER A 238 -19.84 -35.35 32.70
C SER A 238 -18.37 -35.46 33.08
N LEU A 239 -17.61 -36.31 32.36
CA LEU A 239 -16.18 -36.52 32.61
C LEU A 239 -15.33 -35.29 32.27
N GLY A 240 -15.90 -34.32 31.55
CA GLY A 240 -15.24 -33.06 31.21
C GLY A 240 -14.00 -33.22 30.31
N PRO A 241 -13.29 -32.11 30.03
CA PRO A 241 -12.10 -32.14 29.19
C PRO A 241 -10.95 -32.90 29.84
N VAL A 242 -10.10 -33.54 29.03
CA VAL A 242 -8.86 -34.17 29.47
C VAL A 242 -7.81 -33.09 29.73
N GLN A 243 -7.80 -32.54 30.94
CA GLN A 243 -6.83 -31.55 31.41
C GLN A 243 -6.24 -32.03 32.74
N THR A 244 -4.99 -31.68 33.02
CA THR A 244 -4.31 -32.09 34.26
C THR A 244 -5.11 -31.67 35.48
N GLY A 245 -5.51 -32.65 36.31
CA GLY A 245 -6.37 -32.45 37.49
C GLY A 245 -7.87 -32.64 37.25
N SER A 246 -8.34 -32.84 36.01
CA SER A 246 -9.74 -33.16 35.73
C SER A 246 -10.11 -34.59 36.17
N VAL A 247 -11.40 -34.85 36.40
CA VAL A 247 -11.90 -36.18 36.80
C VAL A 247 -11.50 -37.24 35.78
N ARG A 248 -11.64 -36.95 34.48
CA ARG A 248 -11.21 -37.83 33.39
C ARG A 248 -9.70 -38.07 33.38
N TYR A 249 -8.90 -37.03 33.62
CA TYR A 249 -7.44 -37.16 33.72
C TYR A 249 -7.04 -38.05 34.89
N ASN A 250 -7.67 -37.89 36.05
CA ASN A 250 -7.39 -38.68 37.24
C ASN A 250 -7.80 -40.16 37.04
N GLU A 251 -8.93 -40.43 36.38
CA GLU A 251 -9.34 -41.81 36.08
C GLU A 251 -8.43 -42.48 35.04
N LEU A 252 -8.05 -41.76 33.97
CA LEU A 252 -7.05 -42.24 33.01
C LEU A 252 -5.70 -42.51 33.69
N ARG A 253 -5.30 -41.64 34.62
CA ARG A 253 -4.07 -41.83 35.39
C ARG A 253 -4.14 -43.07 36.27
N ARG A 254 -5.27 -43.29 36.95
CA ARG A 254 -5.53 -44.49 37.77
C ARG A 254 -5.47 -45.77 36.94
N GLN A 255 -6.10 -45.79 35.76
CA GLN A 255 -6.05 -46.94 34.86
C GLN A 255 -4.63 -47.21 34.35
N LEU A 256 -3.87 -46.15 34.05
CA LEU A 256 -2.48 -46.26 33.62
C LEU A 256 -1.57 -46.81 34.73
N ASP A 257 -1.81 -46.42 35.98
CA ASP A 257 -1.06 -46.93 37.13
C ASP A 257 -1.41 -48.41 37.42
N LEU A 258 -2.69 -48.81 37.29
CA LEU A 258 -3.11 -50.21 37.38
C LEU A 258 -2.47 -51.09 36.30
N LEU A 259 -2.50 -50.65 35.04
CA LEU A 259 -1.88 -51.38 33.93
C LEU A 259 -0.36 -51.52 34.10
N LYS A 260 0.31 -50.52 34.68
CA LYS A 260 1.74 -50.61 35.00
C LYS A 260 2.01 -51.65 36.08
N GLU A 261 1.17 -51.74 37.10
CA GLU A 261 1.29 -52.73 38.16
C GLU A 261 1.05 -54.14 37.62
N GLU A 262 0.01 -54.34 36.80
CA GLU A 262 -0.26 -55.61 36.12
C GLU A 262 0.90 -56.01 35.18
N LEU A 263 1.47 -55.05 34.45
CA LEU A 263 2.62 -55.31 33.58
C LEU A 263 3.83 -55.76 34.39
N LEU A 264 4.17 -55.05 35.47
CA LEU A 264 5.29 -55.40 36.34
C LEU A 264 5.10 -56.80 36.97
N GLN A 265 3.88 -57.10 37.41
CA GLN A 265 3.54 -58.41 37.98
C GLN A 265 3.67 -59.53 36.94
N SER A 266 3.18 -59.29 35.72
CA SER A 266 3.28 -60.22 34.60
C SER A 266 4.74 -60.45 34.16
N GLU A 267 5.55 -59.39 34.12
CA GLU A 267 6.98 -59.50 33.83
C GLU A 267 7.73 -60.30 34.91
N GLY A 268 7.43 -60.09 36.18
CA GLY A 268 7.99 -60.87 37.28
C GLY A 268 7.64 -62.36 37.17
N ALA A 269 6.37 -62.67 36.95
CA ALA A 269 5.92 -64.05 36.75
C ALA A 269 6.58 -64.71 35.51
N ARG A 270 6.80 -63.94 34.44
CA ARG A 270 7.50 -64.41 33.24
C ARG A 270 8.96 -64.75 33.51
N GLU A 271 9.70 -63.93 34.26
CA GLU A 271 11.10 -64.21 34.62
C GLU A 271 11.21 -65.42 35.57
N ASP A 272 10.31 -65.56 36.54
CA ASP A 272 10.27 -66.74 37.42
C ASP A 272 10.03 -68.05 36.64
N LEU A 273 9.10 -68.03 35.68
CA LEU A 273 8.85 -69.17 34.81
C LEU A 273 10.04 -69.49 33.92
N LYS A 274 10.73 -68.46 33.40
CA LYS A 274 11.94 -68.63 32.60
C LYS A 274 13.08 -69.27 33.39
N LEU A 275 13.30 -68.85 34.64
CA LEU A 275 14.29 -69.45 35.53
C LEU A 275 13.96 -70.93 35.83
N LYS A 276 12.69 -71.24 36.11
CA LYS A 276 12.24 -72.63 36.30
C LYS A 276 12.46 -73.49 35.06
N ALA A 277 12.17 -72.95 33.87
CA ALA A 277 12.39 -73.66 32.61
C ALA A 277 13.89 -73.95 32.39
N GLN A 278 14.76 -72.97 32.64
CA GLN A 278 16.22 -73.18 32.55
C GLN A 278 16.72 -74.23 33.53
N GLN A 279 16.23 -74.21 34.78
CA GLN A 279 16.60 -75.24 35.76
C GLN A 279 16.16 -76.64 35.29
N GLN A 280 14.93 -76.77 34.80
CA GLN A 280 14.43 -78.03 34.26
C GLN A 280 15.26 -78.52 33.05
N GLU A 281 15.70 -77.63 32.18
CA GLU A 281 16.58 -77.97 31.06
C GLU A 281 17.94 -78.50 31.56
N THR A 282 18.53 -77.89 32.59
CA THR A 282 19.78 -78.40 33.20
C THR A 282 19.60 -79.76 33.85
N ASP A 283 18.48 -79.97 34.57
CA ASP A 283 18.18 -81.25 35.21
C ASP A 283 17.96 -82.35 34.16
N LEU A 284 17.28 -82.04 33.05
CA LEU A 284 17.10 -82.96 31.93
C LEU A 284 18.44 -83.36 31.29
N LEU A 285 19.35 -82.41 31.08
CA LEU A 285 20.69 -82.69 30.57
C LEU A 285 21.48 -83.62 31.51
N HIS A 286 21.43 -83.37 32.81
CA HIS A 286 22.06 -84.23 33.82
C HIS A 286 21.48 -85.65 33.81
N MET A 287 20.16 -85.78 33.71
CA MET A 287 19.50 -87.10 33.61
C MET A 287 19.86 -87.82 32.30
N GLN A 288 19.95 -87.09 31.18
CA GLN A 288 20.37 -87.66 29.89
C GLN A 288 21.80 -88.19 29.95
N MET A 289 22.75 -87.43 30.51
CA MET A 289 24.12 -87.91 30.71
C MET A 289 24.17 -89.19 31.54
N ARG A 290 23.36 -89.27 32.60
CA ARG A 290 23.27 -90.47 33.44
C ARG A 290 22.68 -91.67 32.71
N ILE A 291 21.68 -91.45 31.85
CA ILE A 291 21.15 -92.49 30.96
C ILE A 291 22.24 -92.99 30.01
N ASP A 292 22.99 -92.08 29.38
CA ASP A 292 24.07 -92.42 28.45
C ASP A 292 25.18 -93.23 29.16
N GLU A 293 25.60 -92.83 30.36
CA GLU A 293 26.55 -93.58 31.20
C GLU A 293 26.08 -95.00 31.50
N LEU A 294 24.81 -95.14 31.90
CA LEU A 294 24.20 -96.44 32.18
C LEU A 294 24.11 -97.32 30.92
N LEU A 295 23.77 -96.73 29.76
CA LEU A 295 23.74 -97.44 28.47
C LEU A 295 25.13 -97.93 28.05
N VAL A 296 26.18 -97.13 28.28
CA VAL A 296 27.57 -97.57 28.07
C VAL A 296 27.91 -98.73 29.01
N GLY A 297 27.52 -98.64 30.29
CA GLY A 297 27.69 -99.70 31.28
C GLY A 297 27.02 -101.02 30.85
N ILE A 298 25.75 -100.96 30.42
CA ILE A 298 25.00 -102.11 29.91
C ILE A 298 25.67 -102.71 28.68
N SER A 299 26.18 -101.88 27.76
CA SER A 299 26.88 -102.34 26.55
C SER A 299 28.18 -103.07 26.89
N LYS A 300 28.97 -102.55 27.85
CA LYS A 300 30.16 -103.23 28.39
C LYS A 300 29.80 -104.57 29.02
N PHE A 301 28.74 -104.62 29.83
CA PHE A 301 28.29 -105.84 30.49
C PHE A 301 27.84 -106.91 29.48
N LYS A 302 27.08 -106.51 28.46
CA LYS A 302 26.69 -107.39 27.33
C LYS A 302 27.90 -107.92 26.57
N TYR A 303 28.92 -107.10 26.32
CA TYR A 303 30.14 -107.53 25.65
C TYR A 303 30.90 -108.59 26.47
N ILE A 304 31.05 -108.38 27.78
CA ILE A 304 31.69 -109.35 28.68
C ILE A 304 30.92 -110.69 28.68
N LEU A 305 29.59 -110.65 28.75
CA LEU A 305 28.75 -111.85 28.67
C LEU A 305 28.90 -112.62 27.35
N SER A 306 29.19 -111.95 26.24
CA SER A 306 29.39 -112.61 24.94
C SER A 306 30.75 -113.31 24.78
N LEU A 307 31.69 -113.07 25.69
CA LEU A 307 33.04 -113.65 25.71
C LEU A 307 33.17 -114.85 26.68
N LEU A 308 32.12 -115.13 27.47
CA LEU A 308 31.98 -116.27 28.38
C LEU A 308 31.17 -117.38 27.72
#